data_AF-A0A537QHJ6-F1
#
_entry.id   AF-A0A537QHJ6-F1
#
_cell.length_a   1.000
_cell.length_b   1.000
_cell.length_c   1.000
_cell.angle_alpha   90.00
_cell.angle_beta   90.00
_cell.angle_gamma   90.00
#
_symmetry.space_group_name_H-M   'P 1'
#
loop_
_entity.id
_entity.type
_entity.pdbx_description
1 polymer ?
#
loop_
_entity_poly.entity_id
_entity_poly.type
_entity_poly.pdbx_seq_one_letter_code
_entity_poly.pdbx_strand_id
1 'polypeptide(L)'
;SLREEGNTDSNNQVFGMICAIATNIEDPKARLAAIIAQSTTSKEMSHPLRALMPQVSNISMLGAPILVQVLALLYSRSNLSDVLPPSANITVSNVPGPRQTLYAAGAELLHIFPVSISTHGIALNITVQSYRDQLDFGFIAGANIIPHVQVLSDMLPGEFAALEAAFAPPVPDIKSAAE
;
A
#
# COMPACT_ATOMS: atom_id res chain seq x y z
N SER A 1 10.27 4.01 3.16
CA SER A 1 11.30 4.94 2.66
C SER A 1 12.68 4.35 2.86
N LEU A 2 13.55 4.42 1.85
CA LEU A 2 15.00 4.18 1.91
C LEU A 2 15.78 5.37 2.47
N ARG A 3 15.14 6.54 2.52
CA ARG A 3 15.75 7.80 2.92
C ARG A 3 16.23 7.77 4.36
N GLU A 4 17.50 8.07 4.53
CA GLU A 4 18.12 8.31 5.82
C GLU A 4 17.66 9.65 6.41
N GLU A 5 17.66 9.73 7.74
CA GLU A 5 17.28 10.94 8.46
C GLU A 5 18.23 12.10 8.10
N GLY A 6 17.65 13.25 7.68
CA GLY A 6 18.42 14.42 7.25
C GLY A 6 18.77 14.49 5.74
N ASN A 7 18.50 13.44 4.94
CA ASN A 7 18.70 13.51 3.50
C ASN A 7 17.59 14.34 2.81
N THR A 8 17.97 15.44 2.14
CA THR A 8 17.07 16.39 1.45
C THR A 8 17.04 16.24 -0.08
N ASP A 9 17.68 15.21 -0.64
CA ASP A 9 17.78 15.00 -2.09
C ASP A 9 16.40 14.79 -2.72
N SER A 10 16.10 15.46 -3.84
CA SER A 10 14.84 15.27 -4.55
C SER A 10 14.91 14.06 -5.48
N ASN A 11 14.73 12.86 -4.92
CA ASN A 11 14.76 11.59 -5.63
C ASN A 11 13.80 10.55 -5.00
N ASN A 12 13.45 9.53 -5.79
CA ASN A 12 12.55 8.48 -5.35
C ASN A 12 13.31 7.39 -4.58
N GLN A 13 13.11 7.35 -3.27
CA GLN A 13 13.78 6.43 -2.34
C GLN A 13 12.78 5.43 -1.77
N VAL A 14 12.13 4.69 -2.67
CA VAL A 14 11.08 3.72 -2.37
C VAL A 14 11.65 2.31 -2.37
N PHE A 15 11.17 1.47 -1.45
CA PHE A 15 11.53 0.07 -1.37
C PHE A 15 10.25 -0.74 -1.18
N GLY A 16 10.09 -1.80 -1.98
CA GLY A 16 8.97 -2.72 -1.91
C GLY A 16 9.36 -4.03 -1.24
N MET A 17 8.42 -4.65 -0.54
CA MET A 17 8.55 -6.00 0.00
C MET A 17 7.30 -6.80 -0.34
N ILE A 18 7.45 -8.11 -0.47
CA ILE A 18 6.31 -9.02 -0.57
C ILE A 18 5.90 -9.40 0.85
N CYS A 19 4.64 -9.17 1.19
CA CYS A 19 4.06 -9.52 2.48
C CYS A 19 2.68 -10.11 2.23
N ALA A 20 2.38 -11.26 2.83
CA ALA A 20 1.02 -11.79 2.83
C ALA A 20 0.12 -10.90 3.71
N ILE A 21 -1.12 -10.72 3.27
CA ILE A 21 -2.15 -9.93 3.96
C ILE A 21 -3.18 -10.81 4.69
N ALA A 22 -2.84 -12.09 4.90
CA ALA A 22 -3.60 -13.06 5.69
C ALA A 22 -5.12 -13.11 5.40
N THR A 23 -5.51 -13.00 4.12
CA THR A 23 -6.93 -13.03 3.69
C THR A 23 -7.65 -14.34 4.00
N ASN A 24 -6.92 -15.39 4.34
CA ASN A 24 -7.44 -16.70 4.74
C ASN A 24 -7.77 -16.80 6.24
N ILE A 25 -7.55 -15.74 7.03
CA ILE A 25 -7.87 -15.69 8.46
C ILE A 25 -9.14 -14.85 8.67
N GLU A 26 -10.16 -15.44 9.28
CA GLU A 26 -11.45 -14.77 9.50
C GLU A 26 -11.43 -13.82 10.71
N ASP A 27 -10.86 -14.27 11.84
CA ASP A 27 -10.79 -13.46 13.07
C ASP A 27 -9.94 -12.18 12.86
N PRO A 28 -10.50 -10.96 13.04
CA PRO A 28 -9.79 -9.72 12.76
C PRO A 28 -8.50 -9.53 13.58
N LYS A 29 -8.51 -9.97 14.84
CA LYS A 29 -7.35 -9.89 15.75
C LYS A 29 -6.23 -10.81 15.29
N ALA A 30 -6.53 -12.08 15.03
CA ALA A 30 -5.57 -13.06 14.51
C ALA A 30 -5.04 -12.65 13.13
N ARG A 31 -5.92 -12.13 12.26
CA ARG A 31 -5.53 -11.63 10.94
C ARG A 31 -4.53 -10.47 11.06
N LEU A 32 -4.82 -9.47 11.88
CA LEU A 32 -3.92 -8.34 12.10
C LEU A 32 -2.58 -8.79 12.72
N ALA A 33 -2.61 -9.69 13.71
CA ALA A 33 -1.39 -10.22 14.33
C ALA A 33 -0.51 -10.98 13.32
N ALA A 34 -1.11 -11.80 12.45
CA ALA A 34 -0.40 -12.50 11.38
C ALA A 34 0.23 -11.52 10.38
N ILE A 35 -0.51 -10.48 9.97
CA ILE A 35 0.00 -9.43 9.07
C ILE A 35 1.19 -8.70 9.71
N ILE A 36 1.11 -8.33 10.99
CA ILE A 36 2.20 -7.65 11.70
C ILE A 36 3.45 -8.54 11.73
N ALA A 37 3.30 -9.82 12.09
CA ALA A 37 4.41 -10.77 12.13
C ALA A 37 5.06 -10.92 10.75
N GLN A 38 4.26 -11.16 9.71
CA GLN A 38 4.76 -11.32 8.33
C GLN A 38 5.41 -10.06 7.79
N SER A 39 4.83 -8.88 8.03
CA SER A 39 5.42 -7.60 7.62
C SER A 39 6.77 -7.37 8.31
N THR A 40 6.90 -7.76 9.59
CA THR A 40 8.15 -7.61 10.34
C THR A 40 9.24 -8.49 9.75
N THR A 41 8.97 -9.78 9.56
CA THR A 41 9.91 -10.70 8.92
C THR A 41 10.25 -10.27 7.49
N SER A 42 9.27 -9.80 6.71
CA SER A 42 9.50 -9.35 5.33
C SER A 42 10.41 -8.12 5.26
N LYS A 43 10.30 -7.19 6.22
CA LYS A 43 11.20 -6.03 6.33
C LYS A 43 12.63 -6.45 6.66
N GLU A 44 12.80 -7.40 7.58
CA GLU A 44 14.13 -7.92 7.97
C GLU A 44 14.81 -8.63 6.80
N MET A 45 14.11 -9.53 6.12
CA MET A 45 14.62 -10.27 4.96
C MET A 45 14.94 -9.37 3.76
N SER A 46 14.28 -8.22 3.69
CA SER A 46 14.45 -7.22 2.64
C SER A 46 15.63 -6.29 2.86
N HIS A 47 16.15 -6.20 4.08
CA HIS A 47 17.23 -5.29 4.48
C HIS A 47 18.52 -5.41 3.62
N PRO A 48 18.95 -6.60 3.17
CA PRO A 48 20.14 -6.72 2.31
C PRO A 48 19.93 -6.15 0.89
N LEU A 49 18.75 -6.35 0.29
CA LEU A 49 18.40 -5.80 -1.03
C LEU A 49 18.22 -4.28 -0.99
N ARG A 50 17.78 -3.78 0.18
CA ARG A 50 17.61 -2.37 0.48
C ARG A 50 18.90 -1.55 0.34
N ALA A 51 20.04 -2.15 0.69
CA ALA A 51 21.37 -1.55 0.56
C ALA A 51 21.88 -1.49 -0.90
N LEU A 52 21.39 -2.38 -1.77
CA LEU A 52 21.80 -2.45 -3.18
C LEU A 52 20.97 -1.53 -4.09
N MET A 53 19.72 -1.24 -3.72
CA MET A 53 18.77 -0.43 -4.51
C MET A 53 19.30 0.95 -4.95
N PRO A 54 19.99 1.74 -4.11
CA PRO A 54 20.54 3.04 -4.51
C PRO A 54 21.57 2.95 -5.66
N GLN A 55 22.25 1.80 -5.79
CA GLN A 55 23.24 1.56 -6.85
C GLN A 55 22.58 1.27 -8.20
N VAL A 56 21.35 0.75 -8.20
CA VAL A 56 20.57 0.44 -9.42
C VAL A 56 19.74 1.65 -9.87
N SER A 57 19.16 2.41 -8.93
CA SER A 57 18.27 3.53 -9.25
C SER A 57 18.97 4.78 -9.80
N ASN A 58 20.29 4.91 -9.60
CA ASN A 58 21.08 6.06 -10.06
C ASN A 58 21.81 5.82 -11.39
N ILE A 59 21.54 4.71 -12.08
CA ILE A 59 22.09 4.45 -13.42
C ILE A 59 21.31 5.28 -14.43
N SER A 60 21.73 6.55 -14.62
CA SER A 60 21.29 7.36 -15.76
C SER A 60 21.99 6.88 -17.03
N MET A 61 21.50 5.79 -17.61
CA MET A 61 21.89 5.40 -18.97
C MET A 61 21.03 6.18 -19.98
N LEU A 62 21.68 6.97 -20.83
CA LEU A 62 21.05 7.54 -22.03
C LEU A 62 20.35 6.41 -22.80
N GLY A 63 19.04 6.54 -23.02
CA GLY A 63 18.22 5.53 -23.71
C GLY A 63 17.51 4.52 -22.80
N ALA A 64 17.77 4.51 -21.49
CA ALA A 64 17.06 3.62 -20.55
C ALA A 64 15.53 3.80 -20.57
N PRO A 65 14.96 5.03 -20.62
CA PRO A 65 13.50 5.19 -20.72
C PRO A 65 12.91 4.54 -21.97
N ILE A 66 13.62 4.65 -23.11
CA ILE A 66 13.21 4.06 -24.39
C ILE A 66 13.25 2.53 -24.29
N LEU A 67 14.34 1.98 -23.74
CA LEU A 67 14.49 0.54 -23.56
C LEU A 67 13.40 -0.02 -22.63
N VAL A 68 13.14 0.64 -21.50
CA VAL A 68 12.07 0.25 -20.56
C VAL A 68 10.71 0.28 -21.25
N GLN A 69 10.43 1.31 -22.07
CA GLN A 69 9.17 1.41 -22.81
C GLN A 69 9.01 0.26 -23.82
N VAL A 70 10.08 -0.07 -24.57
CA VAL A 70 10.08 -1.18 -25.53
C VAL A 70 9.87 -2.52 -24.82
N LEU A 71 10.58 -2.75 -23.71
CA LEU A 71 10.43 -3.97 -22.92
C LEU A 71 9.02 -4.09 -22.32
N ALA A 72 8.44 -2.99 -21.82
CA ALA A 72 7.07 -2.97 -21.31
C ALA A 72 6.04 -3.30 -22.39
N LEU A 73 6.22 -2.78 -23.62
CA LEU A 73 5.36 -3.10 -24.76
C LEU A 73 5.50 -4.55 -25.20
N LEU A 74 6.73 -5.07 -25.26
CA LEU A 74 6.97 -6.48 -25.58
C LEU A 74 6.35 -7.39 -24.52
N TYR A 75 6.52 -7.07 -23.23
CA TYR A 75 5.91 -7.81 -22.13
C TYR A 75 4.38 -7.81 -22.20
N SER A 76 3.78 -6.64 -22.40
CA SER A 76 2.32 -6.47 -22.54
C SER A 76 1.76 -7.24 -23.76
N ARG A 77 2.51 -7.35 -24.85
CA ARG A 77 2.05 -8.02 -26.09
C ARG A 77 2.40 -9.51 -26.19
N SER A 78 3.24 -10.03 -25.30
CA SER A 78 3.73 -11.41 -25.37
C SER A 78 2.93 -12.40 -24.52
N ASN A 79 1.82 -11.96 -23.89
CA ASN A 79 1.05 -12.74 -22.90
C ASN A 79 1.93 -13.31 -21.78
N LEU A 80 3.14 -12.77 -21.59
CA LEU A 80 4.12 -13.32 -20.66
C LEU A 80 3.69 -13.09 -19.21
N SER A 81 2.86 -12.06 -18.96
CA SER A 81 2.16 -11.84 -17.70
C SER A 81 1.22 -12.98 -17.31
N ASP A 82 0.75 -13.76 -18.29
CA ASP A 82 -0.24 -14.82 -18.06
C ASP A 82 0.43 -16.18 -17.78
N VAL A 83 1.73 -16.30 -18.10
CA VAL A 83 2.50 -17.54 -17.98
C VAL A 83 3.48 -17.49 -16.80
N LEU A 84 3.98 -16.30 -16.44
CA LEU A 84 4.84 -16.13 -15.29
C LEU A 84 4.03 -16.02 -14.00
N PRO A 85 4.47 -16.67 -12.89
CA PRO A 85 3.79 -16.50 -11.61
C PRO A 85 3.81 -15.02 -11.20
N PRO A 86 2.65 -14.43 -10.82
CA PRO A 86 2.59 -13.05 -10.37
C PRO A 86 3.51 -12.86 -9.16
N SER A 87 4.32 -11.80 -9.17
CA SER A 87 5.18 -11.47 -8.03
C SER A 87 4.36 -11.05 -6.80
N ALA A 88 3.17 -10.49 -7.01
CA ALA A 88 2.18 -10.15 -6.00
C ALA A 88 0.78 -10.11 -6.61
N ASN A 89 -0.27 -10.24 -5.78
CA ASN A 89 -1.65 -10.11 -6.23
C ASN A 89 -2.12 -8.65 -6.30
N ILE A 90 -1.66 -7.82 -5.36
CA ILE A 90 -2.01 -6.42 -5.22
C ILE A 90 -0.78 -5.61 -4.82
N THR A 91 -0.80 -4.31 -5.10
CA THR A 91 0.17 -3.36 -4.53
C THR A 91 -0.49 -2.53 -3.44
N VAL A 92 0.15 -2.43 -2.28
CA VAL A 92 -0.24 -1.52 -1.19
C VAL A 92 0.91 -0.57 -0.90
N SER A 93 0.67 0.73 -0.98
CA SER A 93 1.64 1.79 -0.67
C SER A 93 1.13 2.67 0.46
N ASN A 94 2.03 3.09 1.34
CA ASN A 94 1.75 4.03 2.43
C ASN A 94 2.72 5.21 2.32
N VAL A 95 2.17 6.40 2.09
CA VAL A 95 2.90 7.65 1.90
C VAL A 95 2.58 8.59 3.05
N PRO A 96 3.50 8.79 4.00
CA PRO A 96 3.34 9.79 5.04
C PRO A 96 3.28 11.19 4.42
N GLY A 97 2.21 11.92 4.70
CA GLY A 97 2.05 13.32 4.32
C GLY A 97 2.14 14.29 5.51
N PRO A 98 1.97 15.60 5.24
CA PRO A 98 2.16 16.65 6.24
C PRO A 98 1.07 16.65 7.31
N ARG A 99 1.46 17.00 8.54
CA ARG A 99 0.53 17.14 9.67
C ARG A 99 -0.07 18.55 9.80
N GLN A 100 0.58 19.54 9.21
CA GLN A 100 0.12 20.92 9.20
C GLN A 100 -0.96 21.14 8.13
N THR A 101 -1.88 22.07 8.40
CA THR A 101 -2.82 22.56 7.39
C THR A 101 -2.06 23.26 6.27
N LEU A 102 -2.44 22.98 5.03
CA LEU A 102 -1.84 23.52 3.82
C LEU A 102 -2.89 24.35 3.07
N TYR A 103 -2.41 25.32 2.31
CA TYR A 103 -3.26 26.21 1.53
C TYR A 103 -2.75 26.33 0.10
N ALA A 104 -3.67 26.40 -0.85
CA ALA A 104 -3.39 26.74 -2.24
C ALA A 104 -4.13 28.04 -2.59
N ALA A 105 -3.38 29.11 -2.85
CA ALA A 105 -3.95 30.44 -3.16
C ALA A 105 -5.01 30.94 -2.15
N GLY A 106 -4.82 30.63 -0.86
CA GLY A 106 -5.75 31.00 0.21
C GLY A 106 -6.88 29.99 0.47
N ALA A 107 -7.06 28.98 -0.37
CA ALA A 107 -7.99 27.87 -0.11
C ALA A 107 -7.33 26.78 0.74
N GLU A 108 -8.02 26.29 1.77
CA GLU A 108 -7.55 25.19 2.61
C GLU A 108 -7.57 23.86 1.84
N LEU A 109 -6.46 23.11 1.92
CA LEU A 109 -6.40 21.73 1.44
C LEU A 109 -7.12 20.84 2.46
N LEU A 110 -8.10 20.06 1.99
CA LEU A 110 -8.90 19.19 2.85
C LEU A 110 -8.45 17.73 2.80
N HIS A 111 -8.16 17.23 1.59
CA HIS A 111 -7.84 15.83 1.32
C HIS A 111 -6.77 15.70 0.25
N ILE A 112 -6.02 14.60 0.28
CA ILE A 112 -5.05 14.22 -0.74
C ILE A 112 -5.31 12.77 -1.16
N PHE A 113 -6.13 12.58 -2.20
CA PHE A 113 -6.41 11.25 -2.74
C PHE A 113 -5.33 10.84 -3.76
N PRO A 114 -4.51 9.82 -3.45
CA PRO A 114 -3.43 9.41 -4.35
C PRO A 114 -3.99 8.65 -5.56
N VAL A 115 -3.50 9.00 -6.75
CA VAL A 115 -3.77 8.26 -8.01
C VAL A 115 -2.50 7.53 -8.42
N SER A 116 -2.46 6.24 -8.12
CA SER A 116 -1.35 5.34 -8.46
C SER A 116 -1.54 4.68 -9.82
N ILE A 117 -0.70 3.70 -10.13
CA ILE A 117 -0.65 3.05 -11.45
C ILE A 117 -0.94 1.55 -11.30
N SER A 118 -1.93 1.06 -12.05
CA SER A 118 -2.14 -0.37 -12.28
C SER A 118 -1.32 -0.85 -13.48
N THR A 119 -0.77 -2.05 -13.42
CA THR A 119 0.08 -2.62 -14.48
C THR A 119 -0.35 -4.05 -14.84
N HIS A 120 0.13 -4.56 -15.97
CA HIS A 120 -0.09 -5.96 -16.33
C HIS A 120 0.47 -6.88 -15.23
N GLY A 121 -0.33 -7.85 -14.78
CA GLY A 121 -0.01 -8.73 -13.66
C GLY A 121 -0.41 -8.19 -12.28
N ILE A 122 -0.67 -6.89 -12.11
CA ILE A 122 -1.15 -6.30 -10.85
C ILE A 122 -2.26 -5.30 -11.16
N ALA A 123 -3.49 -5.81 -11.24
CA ALA A 123 -4.66 -5.04 -11.64
C ALA A 123 -5.18 -4.10 -10.56
N LEU A 124 -4.78 -4.26 -9.29
CA LEU A 124 -5.22 -3.43 -8.17
C LEU A 124 -4.04 -2.79 -7.45
N ASN A 125 -4.11 -1.46 -7.30
CA ASN A 125 -3.18 -0.67 -6.52
C ASN A 125 -3.95 0.13 -5.46
N ILE A 126 -3.59 -0.07 -4.20
CA ILE A 126 -4.12 0.66 -3.05
C ILE A 126 -3.01 1.57 -2.52
N THR A 127 -3.25 2.87 -2.52
CA THR A 127 -2.30 3.83 -1.94
C THR A 127 -2.98 4.60 -0.82
N VAL A 128 -2.33 4.64 0.33
CA VAL A 128 -2.79 5.40 1.50
C VAL A 128 -1.87 6.58 1.68
N GLN A 129 -2.45 7.76 1.86
CA GLN A 129 -1.72 8.97 2.18
C GLN A 129 -2.26 9.60 3.46
N SER A 130 -1.39 9.93 4.40
CA SER A 130 -1.79 10.65 5.61
C SER A 130 -1.79 12.15 5.37
N TYR A 131 -2.83 12.85 5.82
CA TYR A 131 -2.88 14.30 5.84
C TYR A 131 -3.52 14.77 7.14
N ARG A 132 -2.79 15.61 7.91
CA ARG A 132 -3.19 16.03 9.26
C ARG A 132 -3.47 14.84 10.18
N ASP A 133 -4.75 14.61 10.46
CA ASP A 133 -5.29 13.66 11.42
C ASP A 133 -6.05 12.52 10.69
N GLN A 134 -5.98 12.51 9.36
CA GLN A 134 -6.78 11.66 8.48
C GLN A 134 -5.89 10.82 7.56
N LEU A 135 -6.48 9.74 7.05
CA LEU A 135 -5.91 8.87 6.04
C LEU A 135 -6.81 8.87 4.81
N ASP A 136 -6.26 9.27 3.67
CA ASP A 136 -6.94 9.24 2.38
C ASP A 136 -6.50 7.99 1.61
N PHE A 137 -7.47 7.22 1.13
CA PHE A 137 -7.25 5.97 0.41
C PHE A 137 -7.55 6.15 -1.08
N GLY A 138 -6.58 5.84 -1.93
CA GLY A 138 -6.73 5.78 -3.38
C GLY A 138 -6.76 4.33 -3.86
N PHE A 139 -7.85 3.95 -4.54
CA PHE A 139 -8.00 2.65 -5.18
C PHE A 139 -7.97 2.81 -6.69
N ILE A 140 -6.90 2.33 -7.32
CA ILE A 140 -6.75 2.35 -8.78
C ILE A 140 -6.76 0.92 -9.29
N ALA A 141 -7.61 0.65 -10.28
CA ALA A 141 -7.70 -0.66 -10.86
C ALA A 141 -7.86 -0.65 -12.38
N GLY A 142 -7.42 -1.74 -13.02
CA GLY A 142 -7.77 -2.01 -14.41
C GLY A 142 -9.26 -2.29 -14.52
N ALA A 143 -10.05 -1.35 -15.05
CA ALA A 143 -11.52 -1.42 -15.08
C ALA A 143 -12.06 -2.63 -15.85
N ASN A 144 -11.29 -3.18 -16.78
CA ASN A 144 -11.61 -4.41 -17.52
C ASN A 144 -11.45 -5.68 -16.68
N ILE A 145 -10.74 -5.62 -15.54
CA ILE A 145 -10.50 -6.75 -14.62
C ILE A 145 -11.31 -6.57 -13.33
N ILE A 146 -11.33 -5.36 -12.77
CA ILE A 146 -12.07 -5.01 -11.55
C ILE A 146 -13.04 -3.86 -11.89
N PRO A 147 -14.23 -4.17 -12.45
CA PRO A 147 -15.16 -3.15 -12.94
C PRO A 147 -15.82 -2.33 -11.83
N HIS A 148 -15.84 -2.84 -10.60
CA HIS A 148 -16.51 -2.22 -9.45
C HIS A 148 -15.55 -1.99 -8.29
N VAL A 149 -14.43 -1.30 -8.54
CA VAL A 149 -13.41 -1.00 -7.51
C VAL A 149 -13.99 -0.24 -6.31
N GLN A 150 -15.04 0.56 -6.51
CA GLN A 150 -15.76 1.29 -5.45
C GLN A 150 -16.28 0.37 -4.33
N VAL A 151 -16.60 -0.88 -4.63
CA VAL A 151 -17.05 -1.84 -3.60
C VAL A 151 -15.98 -2.02 -2.52
N LEU A 152 -14.68 -1.96 -2.88
CA LEU A 152 -13.59 -2.06 -1.92
C LEU A 152 -13.53 -0.84 -0.99
N SER A 153 -13.77 0.37 -1.52
CA SER A 153 -13.82 1.57 -0.67
C SER A 153 -15.03 1.56 0.25
N ASP A 154 -16.17 1.04 -0.22
CA ASP A 154 -17.40 0.96 0.58
C ASP A 154 -17.29 -0.06 1.72
N MET A 155 -16.41 -1.05 1.60
CA MET A 155 -16.12 -2.04 2.65
C MET A 155 -15.27 -1.47 3.80
N LEU A 156 -14.47 -0.42 3.56
CA LEU A 156 -13.52 0.10 4.55
C LEU A 156 -14.17 0.46 5.90
N PRO A 157 -15.27 1.23 5.97
CA PRO A 157 -15.88 1.59 7.24
C PRO A 157 -16.33 0.35 8.05
N GLY A 158 -16.86 -0.67 7.36
CA GLY A 158 -17.28 -1.92 7.99
C GLY A 158 -16.11 -2.72 8.56
N GLU A 159 -15.02 -2.84 7.80
CA GLU A 159 -13.81 -3.54 8.26
C GLU A 159 -13.11 -2.80 9.42
N PHE A 160 -13.10 -1.46 9.40
CA PHE A 160 -12.60 -0.67 10.53
C PHE A 160 -13.45 -0.90 11.79
N ALA A 161 -14.78 -0.82 11.68
CA ALA A 161 -15.67 -1.06 12.80
C ALA A 161 -15.52 -2.48 13.37
N ALA A 162 -15.37 -3.49 12.50
CA ALA A 162 -15.13 -4.87 12.93
C ALA A 162 -13.80 -5.01 13.69
N LEU A 163 -12.74 -4.34 13.23
CA LEU A 163 -11.44 -4.35 13.91
C LEU A 163 -11.51 -3.62 15.26
N GLU A 164 -12.14 -2.45 15.32
CA GLU A 164 -12.34 -1.70 16.57
C GLU A 164 -13.12 -2.53 17.59
N ALA A 165 -14.23 -3.13 17.17
CA ALA A 165 -15.04 -4.01 18.02
C ALA A 165 -14.25 -5.22 18.52
N ALA A 166 -13.40 -5.81 17.66
CA ALA A 166 -12.56 -6.92 18.06
C ALA A 166 -11.61 -6.51 19.21
N PHE A 167 -11.07 -5.28 19.21
CA PHE A 167 -10.15 -4.77 20.24
C PHE A 167 -10.83 -4.05 21.42
N ALA A 168 -12.15 -3.86 21.39
CA ALA A 168 -12.87 -3.25 22.48
C ALA A 168 -12.71 -4.08 23.78
N PRO A 169 -12.61 -3.43 24.96
CA PRO A 169 -12.62 -4.13 26.22
C PRO A 169 -13.95 -4.89 26.40
N PRO A 170 -13.94 -6.06 27.06
CA PRO A 170 -15.18 -6.79 27.33
C PRO A 170 -16.14 -5.89 28.11
N VAL A 171 -17.41 -5.87 27.72
CA VAL A 171 -18.46 -5.19 28.47
C VAL A 171 -18.49 -5.83 29.86
N PRO A 172 -18.35 -5.05 30.96
CA PRO A 172 -18.40 -5.62 32.30
C PRO A 172 -19.74 -6.33 32.50
N ASP A 173 -19.68 -7.57 33.01
CA ASP A 173 -20.85 -8.38 33.27
C ASP A 173 -21.64 -7.78 34.44
N ILE A 174 -22.75 -7.09 34.15
CA ILE A 174 -23.65 -6.53 35.17
C ILE A 174 -24.62 -7.65 35.61
N LYS A 175 -24.08 -8.71 36.21
CA LYS A 175 -24.77 -9.74 37.02
C LYS A 175 -23.73 -10.27 38.01
N SER A 176 -23.84 -10.24 39.34
CA SER A 176 -24.93 -10.10 40.29
C SER A 176 -24.39 -9.33 41.51
N ALA A 177 -25.01 -8.21 41.87
CA ALA A 177 -24.88 -7.59 43.20
C ALA A 177 -26.22 -7.65 43.95
N ALA A 178 -27.04 -8.65 43.61
CA ALA A 178 -28.32 -8.93 44.24
C ALA A 178 -28.40 -10.42 44.59
N GLU A 179 -27.56 -10.84 45.53
CA GLU A 179 -27.80 -11.95 46.46
C GLU A 179 -27.28 -11.55 47.84
#